data_AF-A0A819SGW7-F1
#
_entry.id   AF-A0A819SGW7-F1
#
_cell.length_a   1.000
_cell.length_b   1.000
_cell.length_c   1.000
_cell.angle_alpha   90.00
_cell.angle_beta   90.00
_cell.angle_gamma   90.00
#
_symmetry.space_group_name_H-M   'P 1'
#
loop_
_entity.id
_entity.type
_entity.pdbx_description
1 polymer ?
#
loop_
_entity_poly.entity_id
_entity_poly.type
_entity_poly.pdbx_seq_one_letter_code
_entity_poly.pdbx_strand_id
1 'polypeptide(L)' 'MLFALFILSSLYISTVNSWGPTGHSLVAKIAQSMLTSNSKKFIQDHLPWYTNGDLSMLASWPDTILYPDTNPVD' A
#
# COMPACT_ATOMS: atom_id res chain seq x y z
N MET A 1 -6.49 24.04 -20.52
CA MET A 1 -6.90 24.79 -19.30
C MET A 1 -7.00 23.91 -18.06
N LEU A 2 -7.78 22.82 -18.04
CA LEU A 2 -7.91 21.92 -16.87
C LEU A 2 -6.59 21.34 -16.35
N PHE A 3 -5.69 20.91 -17.24
CA PHE A 3 -4.38 20.38 -16.86
C PHE A 3 -3.50 21.43 -16.18
N ALA A 4 -3.51 22.66 -16.67
CA ALA A 4 -2.77 23.77 -16.07
C ALA A 4 -3.31 24.14 -14.67
N LEU A 5 -4.64 24.09 -14.49
CA LEU A 5 -5.28 24.30 -13.19
C LEU A 5 -4.93 23.18 -12.19
N PHE A 6 -4.88 21.93 -12.64
CA PHE A 6 -4.46 20.79 -11.81
C PHE A 6 -3.02 20.95 -11.33
N ILE A 7 -2.09 21.25 -12.24
CA ILE A 7 -0.69 21.50 -11.87
C ILE A 7 -0.58 22.69 -10.91
N LEU A 8 -1.26 23.81 -11.20
CA LEU A 8 -1.23 24.98 -10.32
C LEU A 8 -1.76 24.66 -8.92
N SER A 9 -2.82 23.85 -8.80
CA SER A 9 -3.37 23.43 -7.51
C SER A 9 -2.43 22.52 -6.71
N SER A 10 -1.68 21.64 -7.39
CA SER A 10 -0.74 20.72 -6.74
C SER A 10 0.45 21.43 -6.09
N LEU A 11 0.83 22.60 -6.60
CA LEU A 11 1.93 23.42 -6.06
C LEU A 11 1.59 24.07 -4.71
N TYR A 12 0.30 24.17 -4.36
CA TYR A 12 -0.14 24.73 -3.07
C TYR A 12 -0.27 23.68 -1.96
N ILE A 13 -0.06 22.40 -2.26
CA ILE A 13 -0.11 21.31 -1.28
C ILE A 13 1.31 21.12 -0.72
N SER A 14 1.62 21.80 0.37
CA SER A 14 2.94 21.73 1.03
C SER A 14 3.09 20.50 1.93
N THR A 15 1.99 19.86 2.33
CA THR A 15 1.99 18.71 3.23
C THR A 15 0.84 17.77 2.89
N VAL A 16 1.19 16.53 2.53
CA VAL A 16 0.26 15.42 2.43
C VAL A 16 0.44 14.54 3.65
N ASN A 17 -0.65 14.27 4.37
CA ASN A 17 -0.64 13.27 5.43
C ASN A 17 -0.66 11.90 4.79
N SER A 18 0.45 11.18 4.86
CA SER A 18 0.58 9.79 4.40
C SER A 18 0.63 8.84 5.60
N TRP A 19 0.45 7.55 5.31
CA TRP A 19 0.64 6.49 6.28
C TRP A 19 2.11 6.10 6.35
N GLY A 20 2.58 5.74 7.55
CA GLY A 20 3.78 4.92 7.71
C GLY A 20 3.43 3.43 7.70
N PRO A 21 4.41 2.53 7.97
CA PRO A 21 4.20 1.09 7.88
C PRO A 21 3.02 0.53 8.69
N THR A 22 2.82 1.07 9.89
CA THR A 22 1.69 0.70 10.76
C THR A 22 0.35 1.05 10.12
N GLY A 23 0.23 2.23 9.51
CA GLY A 23 -1.01 2.68 8.87
C GLY A 23 -1.33 1.83 7.65
N HIS A 24 -0.33 1.54 6.81
CA HIS A 24 -0.47 0.64 5.67
C HIS A 24 -0.91 -0.76 6.09
N SER A 25 -0.26 -1.35 7.09
CA SER A 25 -0.62 -2.67 7.62
C SER A 25 -2.06 -2.70 8.15
N LEU A 26 -2.47 -1.68 8.94
CA LEU A 26 -3.81 -1.59 9.49
C LEU A 26 -4.89 -1.53 8.40
N VAL A 27 -4.71 -0.66 7.40
CA VAL A 27 -5.65 -0.54 6.27
C VAL A 27 -5.74 -1.85 5.49
N ALA A 28 -4.61 -2.52 5.24
CA ALA A 28 -4.59 -3.82 4.57
C ALA A 28 -5.32 -4.91 5.36
N LYS A 29 -5.18 -4.96 6.69
CA LYS A 29 -5.94 -5.91 7.53
C LYS A 29 -7.44 -5.67 7.49
N ILE A 30 -7.86 -4.41 7.55
CA ILE A 30 -9.28 -4.03 7.43
C ILE A 30 -9.80 -4.46 6.06
N ALA A 31 -9.11 -4.10 4.97
CA ALA A 31 -9.50 -4.46 3.62
C ALA A 31 -9.60 -5.99 3.45
N GLN A 32 -8.60 -6.73 3.94
CA GLN A 32 -8.56 -8.19 3.83
C GLN A 32 -9.71 -8.86 4.59
N SER A 33 -10.17 -8.28 5.71
CA SER A 33 -11.32 -8.78 6.47
C SER A 33 -12.66 -8.65 5.73
N MET A 34 -12.74 -7.73 4.76
CA MET A 34 -13.96 -7.41 4.01
C MET A 34 -13.99 -8.06 2.62
N LEU A 35 -12.99 -8.86 2.26
CA LEU A 35 -12.93 -9.51 0.95
C LEU A 35 -13.99 -10.58 0.79
N THR A 36 -14.54 -10.66 -0.43
CA THR A 36 -15.32 -11.83 -0.86
C THR A 36 -14.42 -13.07 -0.90
N SER A 37 -15.03 -14.26 -0.86
CA SER A 37 -14.27 -15.52 -0.95
C SER A 37 -13.39 -15.62 -2.20
N ASN A 38 -13.89 -15.14 -3.34
CA ASN A 38 -13.14 -15.14 -4.60
C ASN A 38 -11.92 -14.21 -4.52
N SER A 39 -12.10 -13.00 -3.97
CA SER A 39 -10.99 -12.05 -3.80
C SER A 39 -9.97 -12.54 -2.78
N LYS A 40 -10.41 -13.18 -1.69
CA LYS A 40 -9.51 -13.80 -0.71
C LYS A 40 -8.67 -14.89 -1.35
N LYS A 41 -9.28 -15.79 -2.13
CA LYS A 41 -8.55 -16.83 -2.86
C LYS A 41 -7.56 -16.24 -3.85
N PHE A 42 -7.98 -15.25 -4.65
CA PHE A 42 -7.10 -14.57 -5.60
C PHE A 42 -5.86 -13.99 -4.90
N ILE A 43 -6.03 -13.28 -3.79
CA ILE A 43 -4.92 -12.72 -3.02
C ILE A 43 -4.02 -13.84 -2.47
N GLN A 44 -4.59 -14.89 -1.88
CA GLN A 44 -3.80 -16.03 -1.38
C GLN A 44 -2.95 -16.68 -2.48
N ASP A 45 -3.49 -16.82 -3.69
CA ASP A 45 -2.79 -17.43 -4.82
C ASP A 45 -1.67 -16.52 -5.40
N HIS A 46 -1.67 -15.21 -5.10
CA HIS A 46 -0.67 -14.25 -5.61
C HIS A 46 0.31 -13.75 -4.55
N LEU A 47 0.00 -13.90 -3.27
CA LEU A 47 0.91 -13.51 -2.20
C LEU A 47 2.10 -14.48 -2.14
N PRO A 48 3.32 -13.98 -1.85
CA PRO A 48 4.47 -14.82 -1.59
C PRO A 48 4.23 -15.79 -0.43
N TRP A 49 4.84 -16.97 -0.51
CA TRP A 49 4.68 -18.05 0.45
C TRP A 49 4.96 -17.64 1.91
N TYR A 50 5.90 -16.71 2.14
CA TYR A 50 6.31 -16.29 3.48
C TYR A 50 5.29 -15.39 4.19
N THR A 51 4.29 -14.88 3.47
CA THR A 51 3.24 -14.04 4.06
C THR A 51 2.16 -14.87 4.76
N ASN A 52 2.12 -16.19 4.52
CA ASN A 52 1.02 -17.06 4.94
C ASN A 52 -0.37 -16.51 4.57
N GLY A 53 -0.44 -15.80 3.44
CA GLY A 53 -1.65 -15.15 2.96
C GLY A 53 -2.03 -13.84 3.69
N ASP A 54 -1.20 -13.29 4.57
CA ASP A 54 -1.44 -11.99 5.22
C ASP A 54 -0.99 -10.83 4.29
N LEU A 55 -1.97 -10.12 3.71
CA LEU A 55 -1.73 -8.99 2.80
C LEU A 55 -1.00 -7.85 3.51
N SER A 56 -1.21 -7.69 4.82
CA SER A 56 -0.64 -6.57 5.57
C SER A 56 0.88 -6.61 5.67
N MET A 57 1.48 -7.79 5.50
CA MET A 57 2.93 -7.98 5.49
C MET A 57 3.61 -7.31 4.28
N LEU A 58 2.87 -7.07 3.19
CA LEU A 58 3.38 -6.40 1.99
C LEU A 58 2.80 -5.01 1.77
N ALA A 59 1.98 -4.51 2.70
CA ALA A 59 1.26 -3.25 2.52
C ALA A 59 2.20 -2.04 2.35
N SER A 60 3.43 -2.14 2.86
CA SER A 60 4.49 -1.13 2.72
C SER A 60 5.58 -1.50 1.72
N TRP A 61 5.47 -2.64 1.04
CA TRP A 61 6.40 -3.03 -0.02
C TRP A 61 6.63 -1.91 -1.07
N PRO A 62 5.60 -1.16 -1.50
CA PRO A 62 5.78 -0.05 -2.42
C PRO A 62 6.73 1.04 -1.91
N ASP A 63 6.67 1.37 -0.62
CA ASP A 63 7.57 2.35 -0.01
C ASP A 63 9.00 1.81 0.04
N THR A 64 9.14 0.49 0.19
CA THR A 64 10.43 -0.16 0.38
C THR A 64 11.21 -0.36 -0.89
N ILE A 65 10.55 -0.62 -2.01
CA ILE A 65 11.23 -0.67 -3.32
C ILE A 65 11.65 0.72 -3.81
N LEU A 66 10.96 1.77 -3.36
CA LEU A 66 11.32 3.15 -3.67
C LEU A 66 12.53 3.61 -2.85
N TYR A 67 12.68 3.07 -1.63
CA TYR A 67 13.78 3.38 -0.71
C TYR A 67 14.41 2.07 -0.19
N PRO A 68 15.38 1.48 -0.93
CA PRO A 68 15.91 0.14 -0.66
C PRO A 68 16.47 -0.05 0.75
N ASP A 69 16.94 1.02 1.40
CA ASP A 69 17.44 1.00 2.78
C ASP A 69 16.38 0.63 3.83
N THR A 70 15.12 0.46 3.44
CA THR A 70 14.01 0.08 4.34
C THR A 70 13.51 -1.35 4.12
N ASN A 71 14.10 -2.10 3.18
CA ASN A 71 13.61 -3.40 2.71
C ASN A 71 13.63 -4.45 3.84
N PRO A 72 12.50 -5.08 4.21
CA PRO A 72 12.46 -6.07 5.29
C PRO A 72 13.13 -7.41 4.93
N VAL A 73 13.68 -7.55 3.72
CA VAL A 73 14.33 -8.77 3.22
C VAL A 73 15.84 -8.58 2.99
N ASP A 74 16.37 -7.39 3.29
CA ASP A 74 17.82 -7.12 3.34
C ASP A 74 18.32 -7.05 4.80
#